data_AF-A0A8J6ZK37-F1
#
_entry.id   AF-A0A8J6ZK37-F1
#
_cell.length_a   1.000
_cell.length_b   1.000
_cell.length_c   1.000
_cell.angle_alpha   90.00
_cell.angle_beta   90.00
_cell.angle_gamma   90.00
#
_symmetry.space_group_name_H-M   'P 1'
#
loop_
_entity.id
_entity.type
_entity.pdbx_description
1 polymer ?
#
loop_
_entity_poly.entity_id
_entity_poly.type
_entity_poly.pdbx_seq_one_letter_code
_entity_poly.pdbx_strand_id
1 'polypeptide(L)'
;MSRTITPPLALENEHTFSDDDFKLFTDFKLARLRGVDEKFIYELNRNAQDNALAKYNLTEIYSLGLDFEDYHYTIMLKALIEGVGYWRRER
;
A
#
# COMPACT_ATOMS: atom_id res chain seq x y z
N MET A 1 -21.46 -35.83 -16.72
CA MET A 1 -21.78 -34.44 -16.32
C MET A 1 -20.55 -33.86 -15.65
N SER A 2 -19.72 -33.13 -16.41
CA SER A 2 -18.51 -32.51 -15.87
C SER A 2 -18.89 -31.33 -15.00
N ARG A 3 -18.57 -31.39 -13.71
CA ARG A 3 -18.62 -30.23 -12.82
C ARG A 3 -17.48 -29.30 -13.23
N THR A 4 -17.81 -28.28 -14.01
CA THR A 4 -16.92 -27.15 -14.21
C THR A 4 -16.79 -26.45 -12.86
N ILE A 5 -15.64 -26.57 -12.21
CA ILE A 5 -15.28 -25.74 -11.07
C ILE A 5 -14.94 -24.39 -11.68
N THR A 6 -15.92 -23.49 -11.76
CA THR A 6 -15.63 -22.08 -12.00
C THR A 6 -14.78 -21.64 -10.80
N PRO A 7 -13.50 -21.22 -10.98
CA PRO A 7 -12.82 -20.52 -9.89
C PRO A 7 -13.73 -19.37 -9.46
N PRO A 8 -13.83 -19.06 -8.16
CA PRO A 8 -14.62 -17.90 -7.74
C PRO A 8 -14.17 -16.75 -8.64
N LEU A 9 -15.13 -16.09 -9.29
CA LEU A 9 -14.89 -14.87 -10.08
C LEU A 9 -13.79 -14.14 -9.35
N ALA A 10 -12.66 -13.89 -10.04
CA ALA A 10 -11.56 -13.12 -9.49
C ALA A 10 -12.23 -11.96 -8.76
N LEU A 11 -12.25 -12.05 -7.42
CA LEU A 11 -12.70 -10.94 -6.61
C LEU A 11 -11.83 -9.83 -7.15
N GLU A 12 -12.47 -8.80 -7.72
CA GLU A 12 -11.74 -7.59 -8.08
C GLU A 12 -10.90 -7.30 -6.84
N ASN A 13 -9.59 -7.49 -6.99
CA ASN A 13 -8.64 -7.42 -5.90
C ASN A 13 -8.55 -5.93 -5.59
N GLU A 14 -9.61 -5.39 -4.99
CA GLU A 14 -9.75 -4.03 -4.52
C GLU A 14 -8.71 -3.87 -3.42
N HIS A 15 -7.51 -3.45 -3.84
CA HIS A 15 -6.46 -2.91 -2.99
C HIS A 15 -5.88 -3.91 -1.96
N THR A 16 -4.89 -4.71 -2.37
CA THR A 16 -4.20 -5.70 -1.50
C THR A 16 -3.21 -5.08 -0.49
N PHE A 17 -3.39 -3.80 -0.13
CA PHE A 17 -2.57 -3.16 0.89
C PHE A 17 -3.43 -2.23 1.74
N SER A 18 -3.71 -2.68 2.96
CA SER A 18 -4.74 -2.18 3.84
C SER A 18 -4.18 -1.59 5.15
N ASP A 19 -5.07 -1.07 5.98
CA ASP A 19 -4.76 -0.62 7.32
C ASP A 19 -4.24 -1.75 8.23
N ASP A 20 -4.69 -2.98 8.01
CA ASP A 20 -4.22 -4.15 8.75
C ASP A 20 -2.77 -4.49 8.42
N ASP A 21 -2.35 -4.30 7.16
CA ASP A 21 -0.95 -4.46 6.75
C ASP A 21 -0.06 -3.41 7.40
N PHE A 22 -0.54 -2.15 7.45
CA PHE A 22 0.17 -1.10 8.16
C PHE A 22 0.28 -1.42 9.65
N LYS A 23 -0.82 -1.87 10.27
CA LYS A 23 -0.86 -2.28 11.68
C LYS A 23 0.09 -3.44 11.95
N LEU A 24 0.13 -4.44 11.08
CA LEU A 24 1.07 -5.56 11.17
C LEU A 24 2.53 -5.05 11.14
N PHE A 25 2.85 -4.14 10.20
CA PHE A 25 4.16 -3.53 10.10
C PHE A 25 4.54 -2.71 11.34
N THR A 26 3.59 -1.97 11.93
CA THR A 26 3.83 -1.16 13.13
C THR A 26 3.97 -2.00 14.38
N ASP A 27 3.00 -2.87 14.65
CA ASP A 27 2.86 -3.61 15.91
C ASP A 27 4.01 -4.60 16.09
N PHE A 28 4.42 -5.28 15.01
CA PHE A 28 5.53 -6.23 15.04
C PHE A 28 6.89 -5.59 14.74
N LYS A 29 6.95 -4.26 14.59
CA LYS A 29 8.17 -3.50 14.30
C LYS A 29 8.97 -4.09 13.14
N LEU A 30 8.27 -4.53 12.09
CA LEU A 30 8.90 -5.15 10.93
C LEU A 30 9.85 -4.15 10.26
N ALA A 31 11.01 -4.62 9.83
CA ALA A 31 11.94 -3.77 9.07
C ALA A 31 11.37 -3.40 7.70
N ARG A 32 10.66 -4.35 7.07
CA ARG A 32 10.04 -4.23 5.75
C ARG A 32 8.79 -5.10 5.68
N LEU A 33 7.74 -4.63 5.01
CA LEU A 33 6.56 -5.41 4.65
C LEU A 33 6.25 -5.18 3.16
N ARG A 34 5.90 -6.24 2.43
CA ARG A 34 5.52 -6.16 1.01
C ARG A 34 4.18 -6.82 0.77
N GLY A 35 3.30 -6.12 0.06
CA GLY A 35 2.07 -6.67 -0.51
C GLY A 35 2.16 -6.69 -2.02
N VAL A 36 1.42 -7.58 -2.67
CA VAL A 36 1.39 -7.70 -4.13
C VAL A 36 -0.05 -7.94 -4.55
N ASP A 37 -0.51 -7.21 -5.55
CA ASP A 37 -1.75 -7.51 -6.26
C ASP A 37 -1.47 -7.87 -7.74
N GLU A 38 -2.50 -7.95 -8.56
CA GLU A 38 -2.37 -8.32 -9.98
C GLU A 38 -1.50 -7.33 -10.79
N LYS A 39 -1.44 -6.06 -10.38
CA LYS A 39 -0.83 -4.96 -11.14
C LYS A 39 0.35 -4.31 -10.42
N PHE A 40 0.37 -4.33 -9.09
CA PHE A 40 1.27 -3.55 -8.27
C PHE A 40 1.95 -4.36 -7.16
N ILE A 41 3.15 -3.90 -6.81
CA ILE A 41 3.88 -4.27 -5.62
C ILE A 41 3.89 -3.07 -4.69
N TYR A 42 3.48 -3.31 -3.44
CA TYR A 42 3.48 -2.34 -2.35
C TYR A 42 4.59 -2.67 -1.37
N GLU A 43 5.25 -1.65 -0.81
CA GLU A 43 6.28 -1.83 0.21
C GLU A 43 6.18 -0.78 1.30
N LEU A 44 6.25 -1.21 2.56
CA LEU A 44 6.60 -0.39 3.72
C LEU A 44 8.02 -0.73 4.17
N ASN A 45 8.82 0.28 4.51
CA ASN A 45 10.21 0.09 4.95
C ASN A 45 10.57 1.12 6.03
N ARG A 46 11.20 0.67 7.12
CA ARG A 46 11.67 1.57 8.20
C ARG A 46 12.98 2.26 7.89
N ASN A 47 13.70 1.84 6.86
CA ASN A 47 14.91 2.51 6.45
C ASN A 47 14.56 3.88 5.86
N ALA A 48 14.66 4.92 6.70
CA ALA A 48 14.30 6.29 6.34
C ALA A 48 15.09 6.86 5.15
N GLN A 49 16.27 6.30 4.83
CA GLN A 49 17.03 6.69 3.62
C GLN A 49 16.33 6.26 2.34
N ASP A 50 15.46 5.28 2.45
CA ASP A 50 14.66 4.71 1.38
C ASP A 50 13.23 5.26 1.57
N ASN A 51 13.03 6.57 1.67
CA ASN A 51 11.68 7.12 1.77
C ASN A 51 11.25 7.67 0.40
N ALA A 52 10.48 6.90 -0.37
CA ALA A 52 9.93 7.38 -1.64
C ALA A 52 9.02 8.60 -1.48
N LEU A 53 8.50 8.87 -0.29
CA LEU A 53 7.71 10.06 0.02
C LEU A 53 8.59 11.29 0.28
N ALA A 54 9.90 11.14 0.50
CA ALA A 54 10.79 12.29 0.67
C ALA A 54 10.86 13.20 -0.57
N LYS A 55 10.42 12.71 -1.75
CA LYS A 55 10.31 13.50 -2.97
C LYS A 55 9.03 14.32 -3.06
N TYR A 56 8.06 14.08 -2.17
CA TYR A 56 6.79 14.79 -2.10
C TYR A 56 6.73 15.61 -0.81
N ASN A 57 6.36 16.87 -0.89
CA ASN A 57 6.02 17.65 0.29
C ASN A 57 4.55 17.43 0.69
N LEU A 58 4.18 17.74 1.94
CA LEU A 58 2.81 17.57 2.44
C LEU A 58 1.78 18.24 1.52
N THR A 59 2.08 19.43 1.00
CA THR A 59 1.19 20.17 0.09
C THR A 59 0.97 19.44 -1.23
N GLU A 60 2.00 18.82 -1.80
CA GLU A 60 1.90 17.98 -3.00
C GLU A 60 1.07 16.74 -2.73
N ILE A 61 1.25 16.11 -1.56
CA ILE A 61 0.44 14.96 -1.12
C ILE A 61 -1.03 15.37 -1.01
N TYR A 62 -1.34 16.48 -0.33
CA TYR A 62 -2.71 17.00 -0.24
C TYR A 62 -3.29 17.42 -1.60
N SER A 63 -2.45 17.94 -2.51
CA SER A 63 -2.86 18.40 -3.84
C SER A 63 -3.02 17.26 -4.86
N LEU A 64 -2.57 16.03 -4.55
CA LEU A 64 -2.86 14.85 -5.36
C LEU A 64 -4.36 14.48 -5.39
N GLY A 65 -5.22 15.19 -4.66
CA GLY A 65 -6.62 15.34 -5.06
C GLY A 65 -7.41 14.04 -5.03
N LEU A 66 -7.60 13.50 -3.82
CA LEU A 66 -8.88 13.02 -3.28
C LEU A 66 -10.03 12.82 -4.30
N ASP A 67 -10.07 11.65 -4.93
CA ASP A 67 -11.23 10.81 -4.64
C ASP A 67 -10.88 10.10 -3.32
N PHE A 68 -11.65 10.38 -2.27
CA PHE A 68 -11.46 9.83 -0.91
C PHE A 68 -11.51 8.27 -0.83
N GLU A 69 -11.61 7.62 -1.99
CA GLU A 69 -11.66 6.17 -2.21
C GLU A 69 -10.27 5.53 -2.40
N ASP A 70 -9.19 6.30 -2.65
CA ASP A 70 -7.87 5.69 -2.85
C ASP A 70 -7.20 5.36 -1.50
N TYR A 71 -7.46 4.15 -0.99
CA TYR A 71 -6.87 3.59 0.23
C TYR A 71 -5.34 3.74 0.32
N HIS A 72 -4.65 3.81 -0.83
CA HIS A 72 -3.20 4.00 -0.86
C HIS A 72 -2.76 5.38 -0.35
N TYR A 73 -3.59 6.41 -0.50
CA TYR A 73 -3.32 7.74 0.03
C TYR A 73 -3.24 7.73 1.57
N THR A 74 -4.16 7.03 2.21
CA THR A 74 -4.20 6.88 3.67
C THR A 74 -2.93 6.23 4.19
N ILE A 75 -2.45 5.17 3.50
CA ILE A 75 -1.20 4.50 3.86
C ILE A 75 0.02 5.40 3.63
N MET A 76 0.06 6.17 2.54
CA MET A 76 1.12 7.16 2.31
C MET A 76 1.19 8.20 3.42
N LEU A 77 0.05 8.78 3.82
CA LEU A 77 0.00 9.74 4.92
C LEU A 77 0.46 9.13 6.24
N LYS A 78 0.00 7.93 6.58
CA LYS A 78 0.42 7.22 7.79
C LYS A 78 1.92 6.94 7.77
N ALA A 79 2.45 6.47 6.64
CA ALA A 79 3.88 6.23 6.46
C ALA A 79 4.70 7.51 6.65
N LEU A 80 4.24 8.63 6.09
CA LEU A 80 4.88 9.93 6.26
C LEU A 80 4.88 10.41 7.72
N ILE A 81 3.73 10.34 8.40
CA ILE A 81 3.58 10.73 9.81
C ILE A 81 4.50 9.90 10.71
N GLU A 82 4.59 8.60 10.44
CA GLU A 82 5.44 7.66 11.19
C GLU A 82 6.92 7.68 10.77
N GLY A 83 7.29 8.49 9.76
CA GLY A 83 8.65 8.61 9.26
C GLY A 83 9.19 7.35 8.57
N VAL A 84 8.31 6.54 7.98
CA VAL A 84 8.65 5.31 7.25
C VAL A 84 8.43 5.47 5.74
N GLY A 85 9.17 4.70 4.95
CA GLY A 85 9.05 4.70 3.50
C GLY A 85 7.86 3.88 3.01
N TYR A 86 7.19 4.38 1.97
CA TYR A 86 6.16 3.65 1.23
C TYR A 86 6.38 3.73 -0.27
N TRP A 87 6.17 2.61 -0.98
CA TRP A 87 6.19 2.54 -2.45
C TRP A 87 5.02 1.75 -2.98
N ARG A 88 4.60 2.15 -4.17
CA ARG A 88 3.80 1.35 -5.09
C ARG A 88 4.54 1.32 -6.42
N ARG A 89 4.78 0.13 -6.96
CA ARG A 89 5.46 -0.07 -8.25
C ARG A 89 4.62 -1.00 -9.12
N GLU A 90 4.48 -0.69 -10.41
CA GLU A 90 3.91 -1.64 -11.37
C GLU A 90 4.79 -2.88 -11.47
N ARG A 91 4.16 -4.03 -11.71
CA ARG A 91 4.84 -5.32 -11.83
C ARG A 91 5.41 -5.56 -13.22
#